data_AF-A0A519I416-F1
#
_entry.id   AF-A0A519I416-F1
#
_cell.length_a   1.000
_cell.length_b   1.000
_cell.length_c   1.000
_cell.angle_alpha   90.00
_cell.angle_beta   90.00
_cell.angle_gamma   90.00
#
_symmetry.space_group_name_H-M   'P 1'
#
loop_
_entity.id
_entity.type
_entity.pdbx_description
1 polymer ?
#
loop_
_entity_poly.entity_id
_entity_poly.type
_entity_poly.pdbx_seq_one_letter_code
_entity_poly.pdbx_strand_id
1 'polypeptide(L)'
;MTATTTALPVRADGLHAMLPQDGAAGTLVGRVWRTGTPGGPAVVALRPEGVFDVSRSFATMSTLLETDEPARAVRSAAGEFVCTLEALLDNSKAEDRDAALPWLLAPCDLQV
;
A
#
# COMPACT_ATOMS: atom_id res chain seq x y z
N MET A 1 -17.15 27.17 1.93
CA MET A 1 -16.11 26.14 1.84
C MET A 1 -14.90 26.64 2.61
N THR A 2 -14.73 26.21 3.85
CA THR A 2 -13.59 26.61 4.68
C THR A 2 -12.57 25.49 4.59
N ALA A 3 -11.51 25.71 3.81
CA ALA A 3 -10.37 24.80 3.79
C ALA A 3 -9.58 25.03 5.09
N THR A 4 -9.79 24.17 6.08
CA THR A 4 -8.95 24.15 7.28
C THR A 4 -7.59 23.61 6.85
N THR A 5 -6.59 24.49 6.73
CA THR A 5 -5.20 24.08 6.66
C THR A 5 -4.80 23.56 8.03
N THR A 6 -4.93 22.25 8.22
CA THR A 6 -4.31 21.54 9.33
C THR A 6 -2.80 21.72 9.20
N ALA A 7 -2.15 22.19 10.27
CA ALA A 7 -0.69 22.21 10.34
C ALA A 7 -0.16 20.80 10.02
N LEU A 8 0.87 20.71 9.16
CA LEU A 8 1.47 19.42 8.83
C LEU A 8 1.93 18.75 10.12
N PRO A 9 1.48 17.52 10.42
CA PRO A 9 1.89 16.83 11.64
C PRO A 9 3.41 16.68 11.65
N VAL A 10 4.00 16.90 12.84
CA VAL A 10 5.40 16.52 13.08
C VAL A 10 5.49 15.02 12.84
N ARG A 11 6.47 14.59 12.03
CA ARG A 11 6.70 13.18 11.72
C ARG A 11 6.86 12.41 13.03
N ALA A 12 6.06 11.36 13.23
CA ALA A 12 6.19 10.54 14.42
C ALA A 12 7.55 9.80 14.42
N ASP A 13 8.19 9.74 15.59
CA ASP A 13 9.47 9.06 15.75
C ASP A 13 9.35 7.56 15.43
N GLY A 14 10.41 6.98 14.85
CA GLY A 14 10.46 5.56 14.54
C GLY A 14 9.72 5.12 13.27
N LEU A 15 9.08 6.03 12.53
CA LEU A 15 8.44 5.70 11.24
C LEU A 15 9.45 5.48 10.12
N HIS A 16 9.26 4.43 9.33
CA HIS A 16 10.07 4.15 8.14
C HIS A 16 10.11 5.35 7.18
N ALA A 17 11.29 5.70 6.66
CA ALA A 17 11.55 6.91 5.86
C ALA A 17 10.53 7.16 4.73
N MET A 18 10.07 6.08 4.10
CA MET A 18 9.13 6.08 2.97
C MET A 18 7.65 6.34 3.34
N LEU A 19 7.28 6.32 4.61
CA LEU A 19 5.91 6.59 5.04
C LEU A 19 5.61 8.09 5.16
N PRO A 20 4.33 8.49 5.01
CA PRO A 20 3.85 9.80 5.44
C PRO A 20 4.21 10.14 6.89
N GLN A 21 4.12 11.42 7.24
CA GLN A 21 4.43 11.93 8.58
C GLN A 21 3.54 11.31 9.68
N ASP A 22 2.32 10.95 9.33
CA ASP A 22 1.32 10.26 10.18
C ASP A 22 1.33 8.73 9.99
N GLY A 23 2.37 8.18 9.35
CA GLY A 23 2.57 6.75 9.18
C GLY A 23 1.50 6.12 8.31
N ALA A 24 0.77 5.15 8.87
CA ALA A 24 -0.34 4.44 8.21
C ALA A 24 -1.73 4.89 8.72
N ALA A 25 -1.85 6.10 9.28
CA ALA A 25 -3.13 6.62 9.77
C ALA A 25 -4.14 6.89 8.65
N GLY A 26 -3.65 7.25 7.46
CA GLY A 26 -4.46 7.40 6.25
C GLY A 26 -4.90 6.06 5.63
N THR A 27 -5.69 6.12 4.57
CA THR A 27 -5.94 4.94 3.74
C THR A 27 -4.88 4.86 2.64
N LEU A 28 -3.88 4.01 2.89
CA LEU A 28 -2.75 3.81 1.98
C LEU A 28 -2.99 2.57 1.11
N VAL A 29 -2.80 2.73 -0.18
CA VAL A 29 -2.86 1.64 -1.17
C VAL A 29 -1.64 1.67 -2.06
N GLY A 30 -1.27 0.51 -2.56
CA GLY A 30 -0.16 0.35 -3.48
C GLY A 30 -0.24 -0.94 -4.25
N ARG A 31 0.84 -1.25 -4.95
CA ARG A 31 1.02 -2.51 -5.65
C ARG A 31 2.29 -3.18 -5.16
N VAL A 32 2.25 -4.49 -5.03
CA VAL A 32 3.43 -5.29 -4.71
C VAL A 32 3.59 -6.41 -5.71
N TRP A 33 4.82 -6.87 -5.88
CA TRP A 33 5.07 -8.20 -6.38
C TRP A 33 4.94 -9.18 -5.22
N ARG A 34 3.95 -10.09 -5.26
CA ARG A 34 3.85 -11.23 -4.33
C ARG A 34 4.72 -12.37 -4.83
N THR A 35 5.48 -12.96 -3.91
CA THR A 35 6.28 -14.17 -4.14
C THR A 35 5.46 -15.41 -3.79
N GLY A 36 5.87 -16.59 -4.28
CA GLY A 36 5.15 -17.85 -4.05
C GLY A 36 4.32 -18.33 -5.25
N THR A 37 3.25 -19.09 -4.99
CA THR A 37 2.43 -19.73 -6.04
C THR A 37 0.93 -19.53 -5.79
N PRO A 38 0.22 -18.77 -6.64
CA PRO A 38 0.75 -17.98 -7.76
C PRO A 38 1.49 -16.73 -7.27
N GLY A 39 2.67 -16.46 -7.84
CA GLY A 39 3.35 -15.18 -7.69
C GLY A 39 2.87 -14.17 -8.74
N GLY A 40 3.05 -12.88 -8.48
CA GLY A 40 2.67 -11.83 -9.42
C GLY A 40 2.27 -10.51 -8.77
N PRO A 41 1.85 -9.52 -9.59
CA PRO A 41 1.41 -8.22 -9.09
C PRO A 41 0.09 -8.34 -8.31
N ALA A 42 0.01 -7.65 -7.18
CA ALA A 42 -1.18 -7.58 -6.34
C ALA A 42 -1.45 -6.14 -5.91
N VAL A 43 -2.74 -5.76 -5.83
CA VAL A 43 -3.19 -4.51 -5.20
C VAL A 43 -3.21 -4.74 -3.69
N VAL A 44 -2.60 -3.84 -2.94
CA VAL A 44 -2.48 -3.96 -1.47
C VAL A 44 -3.03 -2.74 -0.74
N ALA A 45 -3.57 -3.00 0.45
CA ALA A 45 -3.80 -2.00 1.48
C ALA A 45 -2.65 -2.04 2.49
N LEU A 46 -2.10 -0.88 2.84
CA LEU A 46 -1.05 -0.73 3.85
C LEU A 46 -1.70 -0.19 5.12
N ARG A 47 -1.61 -0.95 6.21
CA ARG A 47 -2.24 -0.67 7.51
C ARG A 47 -1.21 -0.76 8.64
N PRO A 48 -1.52 -0.26 9.85
CA PRO A 48 -0.66 -0.45 11.01
C PRO A 48 -0.35 -1.92 11.31
N GLU A 49 -1.27 -2.83 11.00
CA GLU A 49 -1.10 -4.28 11.23
C GLU A 49 -0.28 -4.98 10.14
N GLY A 50 0.03 -4.29 9.03
CA GLY A 50 0.84 -4.81 7.92
C GLY A 50 0.24 -4.54 6.55
N VAL A 51 0.64 -5.39 5.59
CA VAL A 51 0.29 -5.27 4.18
C VAL A 51 -0.71 -6.37 3.82
N PHE A 52 -1.81 -6.00 3.19
CA PHE A 52 -2.91 -6.90 2.87
C PHE A 52 -3.22 -6.88 1.37
N ASP A 53 -3.18 -8.04 0.73
CA ASP A 53 -3.61 -8.24 -0.65
C ASP A 53 -5.13 -8.14 -0.75
N VAL A 54 -5.59 -7.14 -1.48
CA VAL A 54 -7.02 -6.87 -1.73
C VAL A 54 -7.42 -7.19 -3.18
N SER A 55 -6.58 -7.92 -3.91
CA SER A 55 -6.77 -8.20 -5.34
C SER A 55 -8.02 -9.03 -5.63
N ARG A 56 -8.54 -9.77 -4.64
CA ARG A 56 -9.85 -10.43 -4.74
C ARG A 56 -11.02 -9.46 -4.88
N SER A 57 -10.89 -8.25 -4.33
CA SER A 57 -11.88 -7.18 -4.43
C SER A 57 -11.57 -6.24 -5.59
N PHE A 58 -10.30 -5.97 -5.86
CA PHE A 58 -9.85 -5.04 -6.90
C PHE A 58 -8.69 -5.65 -7.69
N ALA A 59 -8.97 -6.21 -8.87
CA ALA A 59 -7.94 -6.86 -9.68
C ALA A 59 -6.83 -5.91 -10.16
N THR A 60 -7.13 -4.61 -10.23
CA THR A 60 -6.20 -3.54 -10.64
C THR A 60 -6.39 -2.30 -9.78
N MET A 61 -5.37 -1.44 -9.74
CA MET A 61 -5.45 -0.11 -9.15
C MET A 61 -6.48 0.77 -9.87
N SER A 62 -6.62 0.66 -11.20
CA SER A 62 -7.69 1.36 -11.93
C SER A 62 -9.07 0.97 -11.40
N THR A 63 -9.34 -0.34 -11.27
CA THR A 63 -10.62 -0.85 -10.73
C THR A 63 -10.90 -0.32 -9.33
N LEU A 64 -9.88 -0.19 -8.49
CA LEU A 64 -10.05 0.41 -7.16
C LEU A 64 -10.37 1.92 -7.26
N LEU A 65 -9.59 2.67 -8.02
CA LEU A 65 -9.69 4.13 -8.10
C LEU A 65 -10.96 4.62 -8.83
N GLU A 66 -11.55 3.79 -9.68
CA GLU A 66 -12.81 4.05 -10.38
C GLU A 66 -14.07 3.83 -9.53
N THR A 67 -13.94 3.36 -8.28
CA THR A 67 -15.09 3.25 -7.37
C THR A 67 -15.56 4.62 -6.87
N ASP A 68 -16.83 4.73 -6.47
CA ASP A 68 -17.40 6.01 -5.99
C ASP A 68 -16.70 6.54 -4.74
N GLU A 69 -16.28 5.65 -3.83
CA GLU A 69 -15.59 5.99 -2.59
C GLU A 69 -14.35 5.09 -2.37
N PRO A 70 -13.24 5.28 -3.10
CA PRO A 70 -12.10 4.35 -3.11
C PRO A 70 -11.51 4.11 -1.73
N ALA A 71 -11.34 5.17 -0.94
CA ALA A 71 -10.81 5.05 0.40
C ALA A 71 -11.73 4.24 1.32
N ARG A 72 -13.06 4.39 1.19
CA ARG A 72 -14.04 3.59 1.95
C ARG A 72 -14.04 2.13 1.49
N ALA A 73 -13.93 1.90 0.18
CA ALA A 73 -13.90 0.57 -0.42
C ALA A 73 -12.70 -0.24 0.11
N VAL A 74 -11.50 0.36 0.14
CA VAL A 74 -10.26 -0.25 0.69
C VAL A 74 -10.39 -0.57 2.17
N ARG A 75 -10.93 0.37 2.96
CA ARG A 75 -11.13 0.14 4.42
C ARG A 75 -12.07 -1.02 4.69
N SER A 76 -13.02 -1.29 3.78
CA SER A 76 -13.99 -2.38 3.91
C SER A 76 -13.47 -3.73 3.41
N ALA A 77 -12.44 -3.74 2.58
CA ALA A 77 -11.84 -4.97 2.03
C ALA A 77 -10.91 -5.61 3.06
N ALA A 78 -11.25 -6.76 3.64
CA ALA A 78 -10.41 -7.42 4.64
C ALA A 78 -8.99 -7.69 4.13
N GLY A 79 -8.89 -8.29 2.94
CA GLY A 79 -7.63 -8.67 2.30
C GLY A 79 -6.95 -9.87 2.96
N GLU A 80 -5.88 -10.35 2.32
CA GLU A 80 -5.05 -11.45 2.80
C GLU A 80 -3.69 -10.90 3.26
N PHE A 81 -3.25 -11.26 4.46
CA PHE A 81 -1.95 -10.79 4.97
C PHE A 81 -0.81 -11.23 4.06
N VAL A 82 0.09 -10.29 3.74
CA VAL A 82 1.26 -10.53 2.87
C VAL A 82 2.53 -10.55 3.71
N CYS A 83 2.79 -9.45 4.42
CA CYS A 83 3.96 -9.24 5.25
C CYS A 83 3.76 -8.01 6.14
N THR A 84 4.71 -7.76 7.05
CA THR A 84 4.77 -6.51 7.81
C THR A 84 5.12 -5.34 6.90
N LEU A 85 4.69 -4.13 7.29
CA LEU A 85 4.94 -2.91 6.54
C LEU A 85 6.45 -2.61 6.41
N GLU A 86 7.19 -2.78 7.51
CA GLU A 86 8.63 -2.56 7.58
C GLU A 86 9.38 -3.47 6.60
N ALA A 87 9.13 -4.79 6.67
CA ALA A 87 9.76 -5.76 5.76
C ALA A 87 9.48 -5.46 4.27
N LEU A 88 8.26 -5.03 3.93
CA LEU A 88 7.96 -4.64 2.54
C LEU A 88 8.80 -3.42 2.12
N LEU A 89 8.83 -2.38 2.96
CA LEU A 89 9.49 -1.12 2.63
C LEU A 89 11.01 -1.30 2.57
N ASP A 90 11.60 -2.10 3.45
CA ASP A 90 13.02 -2.42 3.44
C ASP A 90 13.41 -3.18 2.16
N ASN A 91 12.62 -4.18 1.75
CA ASN A 91 12.88 -4.97 0.53
C ASN A 91 12.55 -4.23 -0.78
N SER A 92 11.93 -3.05 -0.71
CA SER A 92 11.54 -2.30 -1.91
C SER A 92 12.69 -1.53 -2.57
N LYS A 93 13.82 -1.34 -1.86
CA LYS A 93 15.05 -0.72 -2.40
C LYS A 93 15.64 -1.62 -3.48
N ALA A 94 15.94 -1.04 -4.65
CA ALA A 94 16.35 -1.82 -5.82
C ALA A 94 17.74 -2.48 -5.68
N GLU A 95 18.64 -1.85 -4.92
CA GLU A 95 20.05 -2.23 -4.80
C GLU A 95 20.23 -3.57 -4.07
N ASP A 96 19.41 -3.84 -3.04
CA ASP A 96 19.55 -5.00 -2.13
C ASP A 96 18.29 -5.88 -2.06
N ARG A 97 17.45 -5.83 -3.10
CA ARG A 97 16.18 -6.56 -3.12
C ARG A 97 16.37 -8.07 -3.11
N ASP A 98 15.75 -8.75 -2.14
CA ASP A 98 15.56 -10.19 -2.15
C ASP A 98 14.31 -10.56 -2.97
N ALA A 99 14.52 -11.34 -4.03
CA ALA A 99 13.44 -11.82 -4.91
C ALA A 99 12.50 -12.85 -4.26
N ALA A 100 12.86 -13.40 -3.10
CA ALA A 100 12.01 -14.28 -2.32
C ALA A 100 11.00 -13.53 -1.44
N LEU A 101 11.22 -12.23 -1.21
CA LEU A 101 10.36 -11.37 -0.40
C LEU A 101 9.51 -10.45 -1.29
N PRO A 102 8.32 -9.99 -0.85
CA PRO A 102 7.55 -9.00 -1.59
C PRO A 102 8.25 -7.65 -1.71
N TRP A 103 8.00 -6.90 -2.78
CA TRP A 103 8.48 -5.53 -2.97
C TRP A 103 7.44 -4.65 -3.65
N LEU A 104 7.51 -3.33 -3.44
CA LEU A 104 6.64 -2.36 -4.08
C LEU A 104 6.87 -2.29 -5.60
N LEU A 105 5.78 -2.25 -6.35
CA LEU A 105 5.76 -1.94 -7.78
C LEU A 105 5.40 -0.46 -7.98
N ALA A 106 5.51 -0.01 -9.24
CA ALA A 106 4.92 1.26 -9.63
C ALA A 106 3.42 1.28 -9.25
N PRO A 107 2.91 2.40 -8.71
CA PRO A 107 1.54 2.47 -8.20
C PRO A 107 0.50 2.36 -9.32
N CYS A 108 0.85 2.70 -10.55
CA CYS A 108 0.02 2.53 -11.74
C CYS A 108 0.19 1.13 -12.36
N ASP A 109 -0.89 0.52 -12.86
CA ASP A 109 -0.87 -0.71 -13.67
C ASP A 109 -1.29 -0.48 -15.12
N LEU A 110 -2.39 0.22 -15.34
CA LEU A 110 -2.89 0.59 -16.67
C LEU A 110 -2.79 2.12 -16.80
N GLN A 111 -1.92 2.59 -17.70
CA GLN A 111 -1.84 4.01 -18.05
C GLN A 111 -2.07 4.13 -19.56
N VAL A 112 -3.09 4.89 -19.93
CA VAL A 112 -3.36 5.35 -21.31
C VAL A 112 -3.20 6.86 -21.38
#